data_AF-A0A945CNN0-F1
#
_entry.id   AF-A0A945CNN0-F1
#
_cell.length_a   1.000
_cell.length_b   1.000
_cell.length_c   1.000
_cell.angle_alpha   90.00
_cell.angle_beta   90.00
_cell.angle_gamma   90.00
#
_symmetry.space_group_name_H-M   'P 1'
#
loop_
_entity.id
_entity.type
_entity.pdbx_description
1 polymer ?
#
loop_
_entity_poly.entity_id
_entity_poly.type
_entity_poly.pdbx_seq_one_letter_code
_entity_poly.pdbx_strand_id
1 'polypeptide(L)'
;MPEGLFHVRALYEEAGRLLDRAESSITSSSGQAELAYWQSRIDFTIQALIEKERIHEGGMKVHAARRASDGEAKETYLREAEESYQRAVEAGESALRATSSQIRDDSDRATLAAYYHFFVREVREKAAELLAGAEGVSAHVDPM
;
A
#
# COMPACT_ATOMS: atom_id res chain seq x y z
N MET A 1 0.98 9.45 -10.08
CA MET A 1 2.05 8.69 -9.42
C MET A 1 3.37 9.32 -9.81
N PRO A 2 4.35 9.53 -8.90
CA PRO A 2 5.69 9.89 -9.34
C PRO A 2 6.22 8.73 -10.19
N GLU A 3 6.51 8.96 -11.48
CA GLU A 3 6.93 7.92 -12.45
C GLU A 3 8.02 6.98 -11.90
N GLY A 4 8.85 7.46 -10.98
CA GLY A 4 9.88 6.68 -10.31
C GLY A 4 9.39 5.43 -9.56
N LEU A 5 8.22 5.46 -8.90
CA LEU A 5 7.78 4.30 -8.08
C LEU A 5 7.33 3.11 -8.95
N PHE A 6 6.80 3.37 -10.14
CA PHE A 6 6.45 2.32 -11.10
C PHE A 6 7.66 1.48 -11.49
N HIS A 7 8.75 2.16 -11.88
CA HIS A 7 9.99 1.50 -12.28
C HIS A 7 10.63 0.74 -11.13
N VAL A 8 10.59 1.31 -9.92
CA VAL A 8 11.09 0.63 -8.72
C VAL A 8 10.31 -0.65 -8.45
N ARG A 9 8.96 -0.64 -8.52
CA ARG A 9 8.18 -1.86 -8.35
C ARG A 9 8.53 -2.92 -9.41
N ALA A 10 8.63 -2.52 -10.67
CA ALA A 10 8.99 -3.42 -11.76
C ALA A 10 10.37 -4.09 -11.55
N LEU A 11 11.34 -3.36 -10.97
CA LEU A 11 12.64 -3.92 -10.60
C LEU A 11 12.52 -5.01 -9.52
N TYR A 12 11.71 -4.78 -8.49
CA TYR A 12 11.45 -5.79 -7.45
C TYR A 12 10.71 -7.01 -8.00
N GLU A 13 9.72 -6.81 -8.88
CA GLU A 13 9.02 -7.92 -9.55
C GLU A 13 9.99 -8.76 -10.40
N GLU A 14 10.91 -8.14 -11.14
CA GLU A 14 11.93 -8.88 -11.89
C GLU A 14 12.94 -9.57 -10.99
N ALA A 15 13.34 -8.94 -9.88
CA ALA A 15 14.19 -9.58 -8.87
C ALA A 15 13.51 -10.84 -8.30
N GLY A 16 12.20 -10.79 -8.01
CA GLY A 16 11.41 -11.96 -7.59
C GLY A 16 11.47 -13.08 -8.63
N ARG A 17 11.21 -12.75 -9.90
CA ARG A 17 11.31 -13.72 -11.01
C ARG A 17 12.71 -14.32 -11.18
N LEU A 18 13.78 -13.58 -10.86
CA LEU A 18 15.14 -14.11 -10.87
C LEU A 18 15.38 -15.09 -9.72
N LEU A 19 14.88 -14.78 -8.51
CA LEU A 19 14.97 -15.67 -7.36
C LEU A 19 14.18 -16.97 -7.56
N ASP A 20 12.96 -16.89 -8.11
CA ASP A 20 12.14 -18.07 -8.40
C ASP A 20 12.83 -19.01 -9.40
N ARG A 21 13.48 -18.46 -10.42
CA ARG A 21 14.28 -19.25 -11.36
C ARG A 21 15.48 -19.92 -10.69
N ALA A 22 16.10 -19.24 -9.73
CA ALA A 22 17.24 -19.75 -8.98
C ALA A 22 16.87 -20.87 -8.00
N GLU A 23 15.61 -20.94 -7.54
CA GLU A 23 15.15 -21.91 -6.53
C GLU A 23 15.53 -23.35 -6.87
N SER A 24 15.32 -23.77 -8.12
CA SER A 24 15.64 -25.12 -8.60
C SER A 24 17.12 -25.50 -8.49
N SER A 25 18.03 -24.52 -8.39
CA SER A 25 19.46 -24.73 -8.26
C SER A 25 19.94 -24.83 -6.81
N ILE A 26 19.09 -24.51 -5.84
CA ILE A 26 19.43 -24.48 -4.42
C ILE A 26 18.97 -25.77 -3.75
N THR A 27 19.96 -26.61 -3.43
CA THR A 27 19.72 -27.95 -2.85
C THR A 27 19.93 -28.02 -1.35
N SER A 28 20.60 -27.03 -0.75
CA SER A 28 20.85 -27.01 0.69
C SER A 28 19.68 -26.36 1.45
N SER A 29 19.35 -26.91 2.62
CA SER A 29 18.30 -26.36 3.49
C SER A 29 18.59 -24.92 3.92
N SER A 30 19.86 -24.62 4.22
CA SER A 30 20.29 -23.25 4.55
C SER A 30 20.10 -22.30 3.37
N GLY A 31 20.39 -22.74 2.15
CA GLY A 31 20.18 -21.92 0.95
C GLY A 31 18.69 -21.68 0.69
N GLN A 32 17.85 -22.69 0.89
CA GLN A 32 16.39 -22.57 0.74
C GLN A 32 15.80 -21.59 1.77
N ALA A 33 16.27 -21.65 3.03
CA ALA A 33 15.87 -20.68 4.06
C ALA A 33 16.34 -19.25 3.75
N GLU A 34 17.53 -19.10 3.14
CA GLU A 34 18.02 -17.80 2.68
C GLU A 34 17.17 -17.25 1.52
N LEU A 35 16.85 -18.09 0.54
CA LEU A 35 16.00 -17.72 -0.59
C LEU A 35 14.61 -17.29 -0.12
N ALA A 36 13.96 -18.10 0.71
CA ALA A 36 12.61 -17.81 1.24
C ALA A 36 12.56 -16.47 1.99
N TYR A 37 13.62 -16.17 2.75
CA TYR A 37 13.76 -14.87 3.39
C TYR A 37 13.81 -13.73 2.39
N TRP A 38 14.69 -13.79 1.39
CA TRP A 38 14.82 -12.70 0.40
C TRP A 38 13.57 -12.55 -0.47
N GLN A 39 12.94 -13.65 -0.87
CA GLN A 39 11.64 -13.63 -1.56
C GLN A 39 10.59 -12.90 -0.72
N SER A 40 10.49 -13.21 0.58
CA SER A 40 9.56 -12.52 1.47
C SER A 40 9.81 -11.00 1.56
N ARG A 41 11.07 -10.56 1.49
CA ARG A 41 11.45 -9.14 1.50
C ARG A 41 11.09 -8.44 0.19
N ILE A 42 11.22 -9.14 -0.94
CA ILE A 42 10.76 -8.65 -2.24
C ILE A 42 9.24 -8.50 -2.23
N ASP A 43 8.51 -9.52 -1.81
CA ASP A 43 7.05 -9.50 -1.74
C ASP A 43 6.53 -8.39 -0.82
N PHE A 44 7.14 -8.24 0.37
CA PHE A 44 6.86 -7.11 1.26
C PHE A 44 7.04 -5.78 0.53
N THR A 45 8.15 -5.61 -0.18
CA THR A 45 8.47 -4.34 -0.83
C THR A 45 7.51 -4.03 -1.98
N ILE A 46 7.14 -5.02 -2.78
CA ILE A 46 6.15 -4.88 -3.85
C ILE A 46 4.81 -4.42 -3.27
N GLN A 47 4.34 -5.06 -2.19
CA GLN A 47 3.09 -4.70 -1.54
C GLN A 47 3.15 -3.32 -0.88
N ALA A 48 4.28 -2.95 -0.26
CA ALA A 48 4.49 -1.63 0.28
C ALA A 48 4.48 -0.53 -0.80
N LEU A 49 5.01 -0.81 -1.99
CA LEU A 49 4.95 0.12 -3.12
C LEU A 49 3.52 0.26 -3.65
N ILE A 50 2.77 -0.84 -3.77
CA ILE A 50 1.34 -0.82 -4.12
C ILE A 50 0.55 0.02 -3.12
N GLU A 51 0.78 -0.14 -1.81
CA GLU A 51 0.17 0.70 -0.78
C GLU A 51 0.39 2.19 -1.07
N LYS A 52 1.62 2.62 -1.36
CA LYS A 52 1.92 4.03 -1.67
C LYS A 52 1.22 4.53 -2.93
N GLU A 53 1.15 3.71 -3.97
CA GLU A 53 0.41 4.05 -5.19
C GLU A 53 -1.06 4.30 -4.89
N ARG A 54 -1.69 3.40 -4.11
CA ARG A 54 -3.10 3.49 -3.75
C ARG A 54 -3.41 4.68 -2.83
N ILE A 55 -2.53 4.99 -1.87
CA ILE A 55 -2.65 6.22 -1.05
C ILE A 55 -2.64 7.45 -1.94
N HIS A 56 -1.71 7.52 -2.90
CA HIS A 56 -1.60 8.66 -3.80
C HIS A 56 -2.83 8.82 -4.70
N GLU A 57 -3.33 7.71 -5.27
CA GLU A 57 -4.58 7.69 -6.03
C GLU A 57 -5.76 8.20 -5.20
N GLY A 58 -5.94 7.68 -3.98
CA GLY A 58 -6.98 8.14 -3.06
C GLY A 58 -6.87 9.63 -2.77
N GLY A 59 -5.67 10.14 -2.52
CA GLY A 59 -5.41 11.56 -2.33
C GLY A 59 -5.78 12.42 -3.53
N MET A 60 -5.45 11.97 -4.75
CA MET A 60 -5.86 12.64 -5.99
C MET A 60 -7.38 12.69 -6.14
N LYS A 61 -8.08 11.62 -5.80
CA LYS A 61 -9.54 11.53 -5.88
C LYS A 61 -10.23 12.44 -4.86
N VAL A 62 -9.76 12.47 -3.62
CA VAL A 62 -10.22 13.46 -2.62
C VAL A 62 -9.99 14.89 -3.14
N HIS A 63 -8.84 15.15 -3.76
CA HIS A 63 -8.58 16.46 -4.34
C HIS A 63 -9.55 16.80 -5.48
N ALA A 64 -9.84 15.85 -6.37
CA ALA A 64 -10.79 16.04 -7.45
C ALA A 64 -12.21 16.30 -6.89
N ALA A 65 -12.64 15.55 -5.88
CA ALA A 65 -13.93 15.75 -5.20
C ALA A 65 -14.08 17.17 -4.63
N ARG A 66 -13.02 17.72 -4.02
CA ARG A 66 -13.01 19.09 -3.49
C ARG A 66 -13.12 20.18 -4.55
N ARG A 67 -12.78 19.87 -5.81
CA ARG A 67 -12.86 20.80 -6.95
C ARG A 67 -14.11 20.59 -7.80
N ALA A 68 -14.85 19.50 -7.59
CA ALA A 68 -16.08 19.23 -8.30
C ALA A 68 -17.17 20.21 -7.87
N SER A 69 -17.79 20.88 -8.83
CA SER A 69 -18.95 21.75 -8.62
C SER A 69 -20.27 20.98 -8.63
N ASP A 70 -20.26 19.77 -9.18
CA ASP A 70 -21.40 18.86 -9.26
C ASP A 70 -21.36 17.83 -8.12
N GLY A 71 -22.52 17.61 -7.50
CA GLY A 71 -22.68 16.71 -6.37
C GLY A 71 -22.45 15.24 -6.74
N GLU A 72 -22.91 14.81 -7.92
CA GLU A 72 -22.76 13.44 -8.39
C GLU A 72 -21.29 13.13 -8.73
N ALA A 73 -20.61 14.06 -9.42
CA ALA A 73 -19.17 13.97 -9.65
C ALA A 73 -18.37 13.94 -8.34
N LYS A 74 -18.75 14.76 -7.35
CA LYS A 74 -18.12 14.76 -6.02
C LYS A 74 -18.28 13.41 -5.33
N GLU A 75 -19.49 12.87 -5.28
CA GLU A 75 -19.78 11.56 -4.66
C GLU A 75 -18.99 10.43 -5.35
N THR A 76 -18.95 10.44 -6.68
CA THR A 76 -18.17 9.46 -7.46
C THR A 76 -16.69 9.50 -7.08
N TYR A 77 -16.09 10.69 -7.00
CA TYR A 77 -14.69 10.82 -6.61
C TYR A 77 -14.44 10.41 -5.16
N LEU A 78 -15.37 10.67 -4.24
CA LEU A 78 -15.22 10.23 -2.84
C LEU A 78 -15.29 8.71 -2.72
N ARG A 79 -16.22 8.05 -3.41
CA ARG A 79 -16.28 6.59 -3.47
C ARG A 79 -15.00 5.98 -4.06
N GLU A 80 -14.50 6.53 -5.16
CA GLU A 80 -13.24 6.08 -5.75
C GLU A 80 -12.04 6.31 -4.81
N ALA A 81 -12.04 7.38 -4.03
CA ALA A 81 -11.02 7.63 -3.01
C ALA A 81 -11.06 6.59 -1.90
N GLU A 82 -12.26 6.26 -1.40
CA GLU A 82 -12.48 5.22 -0.40
C GLU A 82 -11.95 3.86 -0.87
N GLU A 83 -12.34 3.44 -2.08
CA GLU A 83 -11.85 2.20 -2.69
C GLU A 83 -10.32 2.16 -2.80
N SER A 84 -9.69 3.27 -3.19
CA SER A 84 -8.24 3.38 -3.24
C SER A 84 -7.60 3.25 -1.85
N TYR A 85 -8.11 3.93 -0.82
CA TYR A 85 -7.56 3.83 0.52
C TYR A 85 -7.76 2.44 1.14
N GLN A 86 -8.90 1.79 0.89
CA GLN A 86 -9.13 0.42 1.32
C GLN A 86 -8.07 -0.51 0.71
N ARG A 87 -7.87 -0.44 -0.61
CA ARG A 87 -6.83 -1.23 -1.30
C ARG A 87 -5.42 -0.91 -0.81
N ALA A 88 -5.15 0.32 -0.41
CA ALA A 88 -3.86 0.68 0.19
C ALA A 88 -3.62 -0.09 1.49
N VAL A 89 -4.62 -0.07 2.39
CA VAL A 89 -4.56 -0.78 3.68
C VAL A 89 -4.41 -2.28 3.47
N GLU A 90 -5.16 -2.87 2.54
CA GLU A 90 -5.07 -4.30 2.19
C GLU A 90 -3.67 -4.67 1.67
N ALA A 91 -3.05 -3.81 0.85
CA ALA A 91 -1.68 -3.99 0.38
C ALA A 91 -0.68 -3.92 1.54
N GLY A 92 -0.79 -2.92 2.42
CA GLY A 92 0.07 -2.80 3.60
C GLY A 92 -0.02 -4.02 4.54
N GLU A 93 -1.22 -4.54 4.77
CA GLU A 93 -1.40 -5.79 5.52
C GLU A 93 -0.82 -7.01 4.79
N SER A 94 -0.92 -7.05 3.46
CA SER A 94 -0.31 -8.11 2.64
C SER A 94 1.20 -8.07 2.70
N ALA A 95 1.81 -6.87 2.76
CA ALA A 95 3.24 -6.71 2.99
C ALA A 95 3.67 -7.37 4.31
N LEU A 96 2.95 -7.08 5.40
CA LEU A 96 3.22 -7.68 6.72
C LEU A 96 3.06 -9.20 6.71
N ARG A 97 2.02 -9.72 6.05
CA ARG A 97 1.80 -11.17 5.93
C ARG A 97 2.93 -11.86 5.18
N ALA A 98 3.43 -11.26 4.09
CA ALA A 98 4.51 -11.85 3.27
C ALA A 98 5.76 -12.19 4.08
N THR A 99 6.08 -11.39 5.11
CA THR A 99 7.30 -11.55 5.92
C THR A 99 7.07 -12.23 7.27
N SER A 100 5.81 -12.44 7.66
CA SER A 100 5.46 -12.93 9.00
C SER A 100 6.07 -14.29 9.37
N SER A 101 6.25 -15.18 8.38
CA SER A 101 6.85 -16.51 8.57
C SER A 101 8.37 -16.53 8.44
N GLN A 102 8.99 -15.41 8.06
CA GLN A 102 10.43 -15.30 7.75
C GLN A 102 11.15 -14.27 8.64
N ILE A 103 10.63 -14.01 9.85
CA ILE A 103 11.27 -13.10 10.82
C ILE A 103 12.53 -13.77 11.38
N ARG A 104 13.70 -13.14 11.20
CA ARG A 104 14.98 -13.69 11.67
C ARG A 104 15.37 -13.20 13.06
N ASP A 105 15.10 -11.94 13.36
CA ASP A 105 15.59 -11.29 14.57
C ASP A 105 14.63 -10.19 15.08
N ASP A 106 15.04 -9.55 16.17
CA ASP A 106 14.28 -8.47 16.79
C ASP A 106 14.26 -7.19 15.95
N SER A 107 15.24 -7.00 15.06
CA SER A 107 15.27 -5.86 14.13
C SER A 107 14.19 -5.99 13.07
N ASP A 108 14.02 -7.19 12.50
CA ASP A 108 12.92 -7.52 11.60
C ASP A 108 11.57 -7.27 12.29
N ARG A 109 11.41 -7.81 13.50
CA ARG A 109 10.18 -7.66 14.28
C ARG A 109 9.85 -6.19 14.54
N ALA A 110 10.84 -5.40 14.96
CA ALA A 110 10.67 -3.97 15.22
C ALA A 110 10.33 -3.20 13.94
N THR A 111 10.97 -3.53 12.81
CA THR A 111 10.70 -2.90 11.50
C THR A 111 9.27 -3.19 11.04
N LEU A 112 8.79 -4.42 11.16
CA LEU A 112 7.43 -4.79 10.79
C LEU A 112 6.38 -4.13 11.72
N ALA A 113 6.67 -4.04 13.02
CA ALA A 113 5.80 -3.34 13.97
C ALA A 113 5.72 -1.84 13.64
N ALA A 114 6.86 -1.20 13.34
CA ALA A 114 6.89 0.19 12.91
C ALA A 114 6.11 0.40 11.61
N TYR A 115 6.30 -0.47 10.62
CA TYR A 115 5.57 -0.41 9.36
C TYR A 115 4.06 -0.50 9.58
N TYR A 116 3.59 -1.46 10.40
CA TYR A 116 2.18 -1.56 10.75
C TYR A 116 1.64 -0.26 11.36
N HIS A 117 2.34 0.30 12.35
CA HIS A 117 1.87 1.48 13.06
C HIS A 117 1.81 2.73 12.18
N PHE A 118 2.85 2.99 11.39
CA PHE A 118 2.97 4.22 10.60
C PHE A 118 2.31 4.15 9.22
N PHE A 119 2.20 2.96 8.63
CA PHE A 119 1.75 2.83 7.24
C PHE A 119 0.45 2.06 7.06
N VAL A 120 0.09 1.15 7.97
CA VAL A 120 -1.22 0.48 7.90
C VAL A 120 -2.23 1.20 8.79
N ARG A 121 -1.95 1.29 10.09
CA ARG A 121 -2.88 1.86 11.06
C ARG A 121 -3.11 3.36 10.82
N GLU A 122 -2.03 4.14 10.73
CA GLU A 122 -2.15 5.59 10.55
C GLU A 122 -2.81 5.95 9.21
N VAL A 123 -2.54 5.20 8.13
CA VAL A 123 -3.21 5.42 6.83
C VAL A 123 -4.71 5.14 6.93
N ARG A 124 -5.12 4.06 7.61
CA ARG A 124 -6.53 3.76 7.86
C ARG A 124 -7.22 4.90 8.62
N GLU A 125 -6.61 5.35 9.71
CA GLU A 125 -7.14 6.44 10.54
C GLU A 125 -7.24 7.75 9.76
N LYS A 126 -6.18 8.13 9.04
CA LYS A 126 -6.14 9.37 8.25
C LYS A 126 -7.05 9.35 7.02
N ALA A 127 -7.21 8.20 6.36
CA ALA A 127 -8.15 8.06 5.26
C ALA A 127 -9.59 8.30 5.74
N ALA A 128 -9.97 7.71 6.88
CA ALA A 128 -11.29 7.92 7.47
C ALA A 128 -11.53 9.40 7.83
N GLU A 129 -10.56 10.07 8.45
CA GLU A 129 -10.62 11.50 8.76
C GLU A 129 -10.80 12.36 7.48
N LEU A 130 -10.04 12.06 6.42
CA LEU A 130 -10.08 12.80 5.17
C LEU A 130 -11.40 12.66 4.42
N LEU A 131 -11.97 11.46 4.39
CA LEU A 131 -13.25 11.18 3.75
C LEU A 131 -14.40 11.88 4.50
N ALA A 132 -14.46 11.73 5.82
CA ALA A 132 -15.45 12.41 6.66
C ALA A 132 -15.37 13.94 6.54
N GLY A 133 -14.16 14.50 6.50
CA GLY A 133 -13.96 15.93 6.29
C GLY A 133 -14.40 16.41 4.89
N ALA A 134 -14.32 15.57 3.87
CA ALA A 134 -14.75 15.93 2.51
C ALA A 134 -16.28 15.86 2.33
N GLU A 135 -16.94 14.95 3.06
CA GLU A 135 -18.40 14.87 3.16
C GLU A 135 -18.99 16.07 3.90
N GLY A 136 -18.37 16.51 5.00
CA GLY A 136 -18.82 17.66 5.80
C GLY A 136 -18.88 19.00 5.05
N VAL A 137 -18.05 19.19 4.02
CA VAL A 137 -18.09 20.38 3.13
C VAL A 137 -19.34 20.36 2.21
N SER A 138 -19.98 19.20 2.03
CA SER A 138 -21.19 19.07 1.19
C SER A 138 -22.46 19.63 1.85
N ALA A 139 -22.51 19.68 3.18
CA ALA A 139 -23.71 20.07 3.93
C ALA A 139 -23.88 21.59 4.11
N HIS A 140 -23.04 22.41 3.46
CA HIS A 140 -23.04 23.87 3.58
C HIS A 140 -23.24 24.62 2.25
N VAL A 141 -23.82 23.95 1.24
CA VAL A 141 -24.35 24.67 0.08
C VAL A 141 -25.75 25.19 0.46
N ASP A 142 -25.75 26.42 0.98
CA ASP A 142 -26.93 27.23 1.27
C ASP A 142 -27.72 27.49 -0.03
N PRO A 143 -29.01 27.12 -0.13
CA PRO A 143 -29.82 27.45 -1.29
C PRO A 143 -30.23 28.92 -1.19
N MET A 144 -29.50 29.79 -1.89
CA MET A 144 -29.93 31.15 -2.22
C MET A 144 -30.53 31.18 -3.62
#